data_AF-A0A2K4Y6Q8-F1
#
_entry.id   AF-A0A2K4Y6Q8-F1
#
_cell.length_a   1.000
_cell.length_b   1.000
_cell.length_c   1.000
_cell.angle_alpha   90.00
_cell.angle_beta   90.00
_cell.angle_gamma   90.00
#
_symmetry.space_group_name_H-M   'P 1'
#
loop_
_entity.id
_entity.type
_entity.pdbx_description
1 polymer ?
#
loop_
_entity_poly.entity_id
_entity_poly.type
_entity_poly.pdbx_seq_one_letter_code
_entity_poly.pdbx_strand_id
1 'polypeptide(L)'
;MKRSIVGGLAVVLITGGLLTTAPPALAGCQYGGPVISKCDGPIQPDGTWERCVVTHNLVPNGASSFFVPERTCNVMGPGGFDPHIDG
;
A
#
# COMPACT_ATOMS: atom_id res chain seq x y z
N MET A 1 16.92 3.87 -45.87
CA MET A 1 16.63 2.57 -45.20
C MET A 1 17.35 2.41 -43.85
N LYS A 2 18.67 2.64 -43.73
CA LYS A 2 19.39 2.48 -42.44
C LYS A 2 19.02 3.49 -41.33
N ARG A 3 18.70 4.74 -41.68
CA ARG A 3 18.36 5.80 -40.70
C ARG A 3 17.02 5.59 -39.99
N SER A 4 16.05 4.97 -40.67
CA SER A 4 14.71 4.71 -40.13
C SER A 4 14.71 3.61 -39.08
N ILE A 5 15.62 2.64 -39.18
CA ILE A 5 15.78 1.54 -38.22
C ILE A 5 16.38 2.06 -36.91
N VAL A 6 17.37 2.96 -36.99
CA VAL A 6 18.01 3.58 -35.81
C VAL A 6 17.03 4.49 -35.07
N GLY A 7 16.19 5.26 -35.79
CA GLY A 7 15.15 6.08 -35.18
C GLY A 7 14.06 5.27 -34.47
N GLY A 8 13.64 4.14 -35.06
CA GLY A 8 12.66 3.25 -34.42
C GLY A 8 13.17 2.58 -33.15
N LEU A 9 14.43 2.13 -33.13
CA LEU A 9 15.07 1.54 -31.96
C LEU A 9 15.21 2.53 -30.79
N ALA A 10 15.53 3.78 -31.07
CA ALA A 10 15.64 4.83 -30.05
C ALA A 10 14.29 5.09 -29.36
N VAL A 11 13.19 5.09 -30.10
CA VAL A 11 11.84 5.30 -29.54
C VAL A 11 11.42 4.14 -28.64
N VAL A 12 11.71 2.89 -29.03
CA VAL A 12 11.37 1.70 -28.22
C VAL A 12 12.19 1.62 -26.92
N LEU A 13 13.47 2.01 -26.97
CA LEU A 13 14.32 2.02 -25.76
C LEU A 13 13.89 3.07 -24.75
N ILE A 14 13.46 4.26 -25.21
CA ILE A 14 12.99 5.32 -24.32
C ILE A 14 11.65 4.94 -23.69
N THR A 15 10.71 4.33 -24.44
CA THR A 15 9.43 3.90 -23.88
C THR A 15 9.54 2.68 -22.97
N GLY A 16 10.46 1.75 -23.23
CA GLY A 16 10.72 0.59 -22.38
C GLY A 16 11.33 0.93 -21.02
N GLY A 17 12.21 1.93 -20.95
CA GLY A 17 12.84 2.36 -19.70
C GLY A 17 11.90 3.07 -18.72
N LEU A 18 10.80 3.66 -19.20
CA LEU A 18 9.81 4.37 -18.38
C LEU A 18 8.93 3.42 -17.53
N LEU A 19 8.80 2.15 -17.93
CA LEU A 19 8.00 1.17 -17.19
C LEU A 19 8.70 0.62 -15.94
N THR A 20 10.04 0.73 -15.87
CA THR A 20 10.82 0.21 -14.74
C THR A 20 10.99 1.21 -13.60
N THR A 21 10.59 2.48 -13.81
CA THR A 21 10.73 3.56 -12.82
C THR A 21 9.40 3.99 -12.22
N ALA A 22 8.29 3.30 -12.52
CA ALA A 22 7.03 3.58 -11.87
C ALA A 22 7.22 3.35 -10.36
N PRO A 23 7.05 4.38 -9.52
CA PRO A 23 7.11 4.16 -8.09
C PRO A 23 6.08 3.08 -7.72
N PRO A 24 6.40 2.20 -6.75
CA PRO A 24 5.43 1.25 -6.24
C PRO A 24 4.11 1.98 -5.98
N ALA A 25 2.99 1.41 -6.43
CA ALA A 25 1.68 2.00 -6.21
C ALA A 25 1.51 2.22 -4.70
N LEU A 26 1.67 3.46 -4.26
CA LEU A 26 1.32 3.91 -2.92
C LEU A 26 -0.19 4.02 -2.94
N ALA A 27 -0.86 2.92 -2.59
CA ALA A 27 -2.25 2.98 -2.19
C ALA A 27 -2.28 3.86 -0.93
N GLY A 28 -2.58 5.15 -1.11
CA GLY A 28 -2.47 6.16 -0.06
C GLY A 28 -3.25 5.76 1.20
N CYS A 29 -2.88 6.34 2.34
CA CYS A 29 -3.57 6.06 3.59
C CYS A 29 -5.00 6.61 3.55
N GLN A 30 -5.97 5.74 3.84
CA GLN A 30 -7.34 6.12 4.18
C GLN A 30 -7.38 6.54 5.65
N TYR A 31 -8.04 7.64 5.96
CA TYR A 31 -8.20 8.16 7.32
C TYR A 31 -9.67 8.21 7.73
N GLY A 32 -9.94 7.99 9.01
CA GLY A 32 -11.27 8.03 9.59
C GLY A 32 -12.07 6.72 9.45
N GLY A 33 -13.27 6.71 10.02
CA GLY A 33 -14.10 5.51 10.16
C GLY A 33 -13.83 4.77 11.50
N PRO A 34 -13.89 3.44 11.54
CA PRO A 34 -13.67 2.65 12.76
C PRO A 34 -12.20 2.63 13.23
N VAL A 35 -11.29 3.13 12.41
CA VAL A 35 -9.84 3.12 12.63
C VAL A 35 -9.28 4.53 12.40
N ILE A 36 -8.11 4.83 12.99
CA ILE A 36 -7.44 6.13 12.86
C ILE A 36 -6.92 6.29 11.44
N SER A 37 -6.19 5.29 10.95
CA SER A 37 -5.70 5.23 9.58
C SER A 37 -5.57 3.80 9.09
N LYS A 38 -5.66 3.63 7.77
CA LYS A 38 -5.42 2.38 7.07
C LYS A 38 -4.59 2.67 5.84
N CYS A 39 -3.40 2.08 5.77
CA CYS A 39 -2.47 2.27 4.67
C CYS A 39 -2.16 0.92 4.03
N ASP A 40 -2.17 0.87 2.71
CA ASP A 40 -1.76 -0.31 1.95
C ASP A 40 -0.39 -0.05 1.33
N GLY A 41 0.53 -0.99 1.53
CA GLY A 41 1.81 -1.04 0.87
C GLY A 41 1.68 -1.48 -0.59
N PRO A 42 2.80 -1.54 -1.32
CA PRO A 42 2.79 -2.02 -2.69
C PRO A 42 2.26 -3.45 -2.81
N ILE A 43 1.56 -3.70 -3.91
CA ILE A 43 1.18 -5.04 -4.32
C ILE A 43 2.43 -5.75 -4.88
N GLN A 44 2.74 -6.89 -4.31
CA GLN A 44 3.83 -7.79 -4.67
C GLN A 44 3.47 -8.59 -5.93
N PRO A 45 4.46 -9.20 -6.63
CA PRO A 45 4.22 -9.95 -7.86
C PRO A 45 3.30 -11.17 -7.69
N ASP A 46 3.20 -11.71 -6.48
CA ASP A 46 2.29 -12.79 -6.12
C ASP A 46 0.85 -12.30 -5.84
N GLY A 47 0.60 -11.00 -5.98
CA GLY A 47 -0.69 -10.36 -5.76
C GLY A 47 -0.98 -10.02 -4.30
N THR A 48 -0.05 -10.26 -3.39
CA THR A 48 -0.20 -9.89 -1.97
C THR A 48 0.20 -8.43 -1.72
N TRP A 49 -0.27 -7.82 -0.64
CA TRP A 49 0.22 -6.52 -0.20
C TRP A 49 0.19 -6.43 1.32
N GLU A 50 0.99 -5.55 1.91
CA GLU A 50 0.91 -5.31 3.35
C GLU A 50 -0.15 -4.24 3.64
N ARG A 51 -1.04 -4.48 4.59
CA ARG A 51 -1.99 -3.49 5.11
C ARG A 51 -1.66 -3.17 6.55
N CYS A 52 -1.34 -1.91 6.83
CA CYS A 52 -1.17 -1.40 8.18
C CYS A 52 -2.39 -0.59 8.61
N VAL A 53 -3.01 -0.99 9.71
CA VAL A 53 -4.15 -0.30 10.34
C VAL A 53 -3.70 0.28 11.67
N VAL A 54 -4.08 1.52 11.93
CA VAL A 54 -3.89 2.18 13.22
C VAL A 54 -5.24 2.27 13.90
N THR A 55 -5.39 1.61 15.05
CA THR A 55 -6.60 1.64 15.88
C THR A 55 -6.40 2.46 17.14
N HIS A 56 -7.52 2.84 17.76
CA HIS A 56 -7.62 3.39 19.10
C HIS A 56 -7.74 2.27 20.13
N ASN A 57 -6.65 1.95 20.83
CA ASN A 57 -6.66 1.00 21.92
C ASN A 57 -6.91 1.72 23.26
N LEU A 58 -7.91 1.28 24.02
CA LEU A 58 -8.25 1.87 25.32
C LEU A 58 -7.41 1.23 26.42
N VAL A 59 -6.52 2.01 27.03
CA VAL A 59 -5.65 1.55 28.11
C VAL A 59 -6.14 2.07 29.45
N PRO A 60 -6.48 1.19 30.41
CA PRO A 60 -6.82 1.61 31.76
C PRO A 60 -5.57 2.09 32.51
N ASN A 61 -5.70 3.17 33.27
CA ASN A 61 -4.64 3.71 34.10
C ASN A 61 -5.20 4.28 35.41
N GLY A 62 -5.01 3.53 36.49
CA GLY A 62 -5.58 3.88 37.80
C GLY A 62 -7.10 3.99 37.74
N ALA A 63 -7.61 5.18 38.07
CA ALA A 63 -9.05 5.49 38.07
C ALA A 63 -9.57 6.10 36.74
N SER A 64 -8.75 6.12 35.68
CA SER A 64 -9.12 6.66 34.37
C SER A 64 -8.67 5.73 33.24
N SER A 65 -8.92 6.13 31.99
CA SER A 65 -8.48 5.45 30.79
C SER A 65 -8.09 6.47 29.72
N PHE A 66 -7.18 6.10 28.84
CA PHE A 66 -6.81 6.90 27.68
C PHE A 66 -6.68 6.02 26.43
N PHE A 67 -6.94 6.61 25.28
CA PHE A 67 -6.70 5.95 24.00
C PHE A 67 -5.25 6.12 23.58
N VAL A 68 -4.63 5.01 23.17
CA VAL A 68 -3.32 4.99 22.52
C VAL A 68 -3.48 4.51 21.09
N PRO A 69 -2.77 5.11 20.12
CA PRO A 69 -2.71 4.57 18.77
C PRO A 69 -1.92 3.25 18.78
N GLU A 70 -2.53 2.19 18.25
CA GLU A 70 -1.87 0.89 18.06
C GLU A 70 -1.81 0.59 16.57
N ARG A 71 -0.63 0.21 16.07
CA ARG A 71 -0.40 -0.11 14.66
C ARG A 71 -0.24 -1.62 14.48
N THR A 72 -1.08 -2.19 13.62
CA THR A 72 -1.01 -3.60 13.24
C THR A 72 -0.88 -3.72 11.73
N CYS A 73 0.12 -4.46 11.26
CA CYS A 73 0.35 -4.69 9.83
C CYS A 73 0.17 -6.18 9.50
N ASN A 74 -0.61 -6.48 8.46
CA ASN A 74 -0.89 -7.85 8.01
C ASN A 74 -0.68 -7.98 6.50
N VAL A 75 -0.28 -9.17 6.06
CA VAL A 75 -0.24 -9.50 4.63
C VAL A 75 -1.66 -9.82 4.15
N MET A 76 -2.08 -9.11 3.12
CA MET A 76 -3.36 -9.26 2.44
C MET A 76 -3.14 -9.97 1.11
N GLY A 77 -4.19 -10.59 0.56
CA GLY A 77 -4.17 -11.23 -0.74
C GLY A 77 -5.52 -11.12 -1.46
N PRO A 78 -5.63 -11.65 -2.68
CA PRO A 78 -6.89 -11.72 -3.41
C PRO A 78 -7.89 -12.61 -2.64
N GLY A 79 -8.82 -11.97 -1.93
CA GLY A 79 -9.75 -12.60 -0.97
C GLY A 79 -9.47 -12.26 0.50
N GLY A 80 -8.57 -11.32 0.77
CA GLY A 80 -8.07 -10.98 2.10
C GLY A 80 -9.15 -10.50 3.07
N PHE A 81 -9.16 -11.11 4.24
CA PHE A 81 -9.93 -10.71 5.42
C PHE A 81 -9.19 -9.59 6.15
N ASP A 82 -9.87 -8.47 6.42
CA ASP A 82 -9.34 -7.38 7.23
C ASP A 82 -9.95 -7.46 8.63
N PRO A 83 -9.22 -7.98 9.64
CA PRO A 83 -9.77 -8.21 10.97
C PRO A 83 -10.23 -6.94 11.69
N HIS A 84 -9.85 -5.75 11.18
CA HIS A 84 -10.26 -4.47 11.77
C HIS A 84 -11.55 -3.91 11.16
N ILE A 85 -12.04 -4.49 10.06
CA ILE A 85 -13.25 -4.05 9.34
C ILE A 85 -14.31 -5.15 9.34
N ASP A 86 -13.89 -6.42 9.25
CA ASP A 86 -14.75 -7.59 9.09
C ASP A 86 -15.09 -8.28 10.44
N GLY A 87 -14.70 -7.67 11.57
CA GLY A 87 -14.92 -8.15 12.95
C GLY A 87 -16.00 -7.36 13.68
#